data_AF-A0AAD7MH95-F1
#
_entry.id   AF-A0AAD7MH95-F1
#
_cell.length_a   1.000
_cell.length_b   1.000
_cell.length_c   1.000
_cell.angle_alpha   90.00
_cell.angle_beta   90.00
_cell.angle_gamma   90.00
#
_symmetry.space_group_name_H-M   'P 1'
#
loop_
_entity.id
_entity.type
_entity.pdbx_description
1 polymer ?
#
loop_
_entity_poly.entity_id
_entity_poly.type
_entity_poly.pdbx_seq_one_letter_code
_entity_poly.pdbx_strand_id
1 'polypeptide(L)'
;MGVLNDRPFLAVYTAFGLLVVPGYITYKRRTLNLEAKVNQQWSQELGATGRLTIQSVLGCCGYFSPSVEATVSATCYSRSILPGCRQQFLEFRRRR
;
A
#
# COMPACT_ATOMS: atom_id res chain seq x y z
N MET A 1 33.82 35.77 -6.64
CA MET A 1 33.73 34.41 -6.08
C MET A 1 33.90 34.52 -4.57
N GLY A 2 32.94 34.09 -3.75
CA GLY A 2 33.18 33.91 -2.31
C GLY A 2 32.03 34.30 -1.38
N VAL A 3 30.81 33.82 -1.63
CA VAL A 3 29.68 33.98 -0.68
C VAL A 3 29.17 32.61 -0.19
N LEU A 4 29.94 31.54 -0.40
CA LEU A 4 29.53 30.16 -0.09
C LEU A 4 30.23 29.54 1.13
N ASN A 5 31.12 30.28 1.82
CA ASN A 5 31.95 29.74 2.90
C ASN A 5 31.72 30.40 4.26
N ASP A 6 30.67 31.20 4.41
CA ASP A 6 30.29 31.70 5.72
C ASP A 6 29.62 30.58 6.53
N ARG A 7 30.31 30.12 7.59
CA ARG A 7 29.81 29.14 8.57
C ARG A 7 28.33 29.31 8.96
N PRO A 8 27.79 30.52 9.19
CA PRO A 8 26.37 30.66 9.52
C PRO A 8 25.43 30.26 8.38
N PHE A 9 25.80 30.52 7.12
CA PHE A 9 24.99 30.14 5.96
C PHE A 9 24.89 28.61 5.89
N LEU A 10 26.03 27.92 5.96
CA LEU A 10 26.06 26.45 5.97
C LEU A 10 25.26 25.84 7.13
N ALA A 11 25.30 26.45 8.33
CA ALA A 11 24.52 26.02 9.49
C ALA A 11 23.00 26.11 9.25
N VAL A 12 22.54 27.17 8.59
CA VAL A 12 21.11 27.32 8.23
C VAL A 12 20.69 26.26 7.21
N TYR A 13 21.44 26.05 6.13
CA TYR A 13 21.09 25.04 5.13
C TYR A 13 21.07 23.63 5.69
N THR A 14 22.04 23.29 6.56
CA THR A 14 22.10 21.98 7.20
C THR A 14 20.97 21.78 8.21
N ALA A 15 20.61 22.80 9.00
CA ALA A 15 19.46 22.73 9.91
C ALA A 15 18.13 22.56 9.15
N PHE A 16 17.93 23.29 8.05
CA PHE A 16 16.76 23.11 7.18
C PHE A 16 16.72 21.71 6.57
N GLY A 17 17.86 21.20 6.09
CA GLY A 17 17.98 19.83 5.59
C GLY A 17 17.61 18.79 6.66
N LEU A 18 18.09 18.96 7.89
CA LEU A 18 17.82 18.05 9.00
C LEU A 18 16.34 18.02 9.43
N LEU A 19 15.59 19.10 9.20
CA LEU A 19 14.15 19.14 9.47
C LEU A 19 13.32 18.62 8.29
N VAL A 20 13.64 19.05 7.07
CA VAL A 20 12.85 18.75 5.87
C VAL A 20 13.03 17.30 5.43
N VAL A 21 14.25 16.76 5.49
CA VAL A 21 14.55 15.40 5.01
C VAL A 21 13.78 14.32 5.79
N PRO A 22 13.85 14.23 7.13
CA PRO A 22 13.09 13.21 7.86
C PRO A 22 11.57 13.46 7.76
N GLY A 23 11.12 14.73 7.72
CA GLY A 23 9.72 15.07 7.51
C GLY A 23 9.19 14.56 6.17
N TYR A 24 9.95 14.79 5.10
CA TYR A 24 9.62 14.32 3.75
C TYR A 24 9.66 12.79 3.65
N ILE A 25 10.67 12.13 4.22
CA ILE A 25 10.74 10.65 4.23
C ILE A 25 9.53 10.07 4.94
N THR A 26 9.14 10.63 6.08
CA THR A 26 7.99 10.16 6.87
C THR A 26 6.68 10.38 6.13
N TYR A 27 6.50 11.58 5.55
CA TYR A 27 5.34 11.89 4.73
C TYR A 27 5.23 10.94 3.53
N LYS A 28 6.31 10.79 2.77
CA LYS A 28 6.39 9.90 1.60
C LYS A 28 6.07 8.46 1.97
N ARG A 29 6.63 7.95 3.07
CA ARG A 29 6.32 6.60 3.57
C ARG A 29 4.84 6.45 3.90
N ARG A 30 4.21 7.44 4.55
CA ARG A 30 2.79 7.38 4.90
C ARG A 30 1.88 7.48 3.68
N THR A 31 2.16 8.39 2.75
CA THR A 31 1.29 8.64 1.60
C THR A 31 1.46 7.63 0.47
N LEU A 32 2.64 7.05 0.31
CA LEU A 32 2.94 6.05 -0.73
C LEU A 32 2.93 4.60 -0.23
N ASN A 33 2.46 4.33 1.00
CA ASN A 33 2.26 2.96 1.46
C ASN A 33 1.03 2.35 0.78
N LEU A 34 1.22 1.93 -0.48
CA LEU A 34 0.20 1.33 -1.32
C LEU A 34 -0.39 0.07 -0.67
N GLU A 35 0.46 -0.67 0.03
CA GLU A 35 0.10 -1.92 0.69
C GLU A 35 -0.84 -1.70 1.88
N ALA A 36 -0.53 -0.72 2.73
CA ALA A 36 -1.43 -0.33 3.83
C ALA A 36 -2.78 0.17 3.30
N LYS A 37 -2.77 0.96 2.22
CA LYS A 37 -4.01 1.44 1.57
C LYS A 37 -4.83 0.28 1.01
N VAL A 38 -4.20 -0.66 0.31
CA VAL A 38 -4.89 -1.84 -0.25
C VAL A 38 -5.52 -2.70 0.86
N ASN A 39 -4.80 -2.91 1.97
CA ASN A 39 -5.32 -3.62 3.13
C ASN A 39 -6.53 -2.93 3.75
N GLN A 40 -6.42 -1.61 3.94
CA GLN A 40 -7.52 -0.81 4.47
C GLN A 40 -8.73 -0.83 3.51
N GLN A 41 -8.49 -0.68 2.21
CA GLN A 41 -9.52 -0.74 1.19
C GLN A 41 -10.26 -2.07 1.28
N TRP A 42 -9.53 -3.19 1.32
CA TRP A 42 -10.12 -4.52 1.38
C TRP A 42 -11.03 -4.68 2.59
N SER A 43 -10.55 -4.33 3.78
CA SER A 43 -11.28 -4.60 5.02
C SER A 43 -12.41 -3.60 5.29
N GLN A 44 -12.24 -2.32 4.94
CA GLN A 44 -13.16 -1.24 5.33
C GLN A 44 -14.01 -0.69 4.18
N GLU A 45 -13.48 -0.62 2.96
CA GLU A 45 -14.16 0.06 1.85
C GLU A 45 -14.82 -0.92 0.87
N LEU A 46 -14.21 -2.09 0.66
CA LEU A 46 -14.77 -3.11 -0.21
C LEU A 46 -15.83 -3.92 0.55
N GLY A 47 -17.09 -3.68 0.19
CA GLY A 47 -18.20 -4.56 0.56
C GLY A 47 -18.11 -5.95 -0.09
N ALA A 48 -18.98 -6.87 0.33
CA ALA A 48 -18.98 -8.26 -0.12
C ALA A 48 -19.02 -8.43 -1.65
N THR A 49 -19.85 -7.64 -2.34
CA THR A 49 -19.96 -7.68 -3.81
C THR A 49 -18.66 -7.23 -4.49
N GLY A 50 -18.02 -6.17 -3.98
CA GLY A 50 -16.75 -5.67 -4.52
C GLY A 50 -15.63 -6.69 -4.35
N ARG A 51 -15.57 -7.36 -3.19
CA ARG A 51 -14.61 -8.46 -2.93
C ARG A 51 -14.86 -9.62 -3.89
N LEU A 52 -16.11 -10.02 -4.13
CA LEU A 52 -16.47 -11.06 -5.10
C LEU A 52 -16.01 -10.73 -6.52
N THR A 53 -16.24 -9.51 -6.99
CA THR A 53 -15.80 -9.09 -8.33
C THR A 53 -14.28 -9.17 -8.46
N ILE A 54 -13.54 -8.74 -7.45
CA ILE A 54 -12.09 -8.83 -7.49
C ILE A 54 -11.62 -10.28 -7.47
N GLN A 55 -12.22 -11.12 -6.63
CA GLN A 55 -11.91 -12.55 -6.56
C GLN A 55 -12.17 -13.27 -7.88
N SER A 56 -13.27 -12.94 -8.56
CA SER A 56 -13.60 -13.55 -9.86
C SER A 56 -12.69 -13.05 -11.00
N VAL A 57 -12.32 -11.77 -11.01
CA VAL A 57 -11.46 -11.19 -12.05
C VAL A 57 -9.99 -11.58 -11.89
N LEU A 58 -9.47 -11.63 -10.66
CA LEU A 58 -8.07 -11.97 -10.39
C LEU A 58 -7.84 -13.49 -10.25
N GLY A 59 -8.90 -14.29 -10.06
CA GLY A 59 -8.78 -15.74 -9.88
C GLY A 59 -8.12 -16.12 -8.55
N CYS A 60 -8.48 -15.43 -7.48
CA CYS A 60 -7.94 -15.60 -6.13
C CYS A 60 -9.05 -15.74 -5.08
N CYS A 61 -8.71 -16.21 -3.88
CA CYS A 61 -9.69 -16.46 -2.83
C CYS A 61 -9.22 -15.94 -1.46
N GLY A 62 -10.07 -15.14 -0.82
CA GLY A 62 -9.75 -14.41 0.41
C GLY A 62 -8.68 -13.34 0.24
N TYR A 63 -8.29 -12.69 1.34
CA TYR A 63 -7.28 -11.63 1.30
C TYR A 63 -5.86 -12.18 1.49
N PHE A 64 -5.60 -12.78 2.65
CA PHE A 64 -4.35 -13.50 2.94
C PHE A 64 -4.42 -14.98 2.55
N SER A 65 -5.56 -15.61 2.86
CA SER A 65 -5.82 -17.03 2.64
C SER A 65 -7.31 -17.25 2.37
N PRO A 66 -7.72 -18.39 1.77
CA PRO A 66 -9.11 -18.71 1.44
C PRO A 66 -10.07 -18.70 2.65
N SER A 67 -9.53 -18.83 3.86
CA SER A 67 -10.28 -18.84 5.12
C SER A 67 -10.44 -17.46 5.77
N VAL A 68 -9.71 -16.44 5.31
CA VAL A 68 -9.64 -15.11 5.95
C VAL A 68 -10.25 -14.04 5.05
N GLU A 69 -11.35 -13.43 5.50
CA GLU A 69 -12.06 -12.35 4.79
C GLU A 69 -12.47 -12.70 3.35
N ALA A 70 -12.70 -13.98 3.05
CA ALA A 70 -13.19 -14.44 1.77
C ALA A 70 -14.70 -14.26 1.65
N THR A 71 -15.15 -13.74 0.51
CA THR A 71 -16.57 -13.81 0.15
C THR A 71 -16.80 -15.11 -0.62
N VAL A 72 -17.70 -15.96 -0.08
CA VAL A 72 -17.93 -17.29 -0.63
C VAL A 72 -18.56 -17.19 -2.02
N SER A 73 -18.01 -17.93 -2.97
CA SER A 73 -18.50 -18.07 -4.35
C SER A 73 -18.37 -19.51 -4.83
N ALA A 74 -18.89 -19.82 -6.02
CA ALA A 74 -18.82 -21.18 -6.59
C ALA A 74 -17.36 -21.70 -6.74
N THR A 75 -16.40 -20.80 -6.93
CA THR A 75 -14.97 -21.12 -7.08
C THR A 75 -14.12 -20.80 -5.84
N CYS A 76 -14.62 -19.95 -4.94
CA CYS A 76 -13.89 -19.51 -3.75
C CYS A 76 -14.63 -19.97 -2.48
N TYR A 77 -14.06 -20.97 -1.83
CA TYR A 77 -14.54 -21.56 -0.58
C TYR A 77 -13.36 -21.87 0.34
N SER A 78 -13.62 -22.13 1.62
CA SER A 78 -12.61 -22.27 2.68
C SER A 78 -11.55 -23.37 2.44
N ARG A 79 -11.82 -24.32 1.54
CA ARG A 79 -10.89 -25.38 1.14
C ARG A 79 -10.42 -25.29 -0.31
N SER A 80 -10.61 -24.16 -0.97
CA SER A 80 -10.06 -23.97 -2.32
C SER A 80 -8.52 -23.93 -2.27
N ILE A 81 -7.88 -24.40 -3.33
CA ILE A 81 -6.42 -24.33 -3.51
C ILE A 81 -5.94 -22.95 -4.00
N LEU A 82 -6.85 -21.98 -4.14
CA LEU A 82 -6.53 -20.69 -4.73
C LEU A 82 -5.66 -19.85 -3.77
N PRO A 83 -4.73 -19.04 -4.32
CA PRO A 83 -3.93 -18.12 -3.53
C PRO A 83 -4.78 -16.95 -3.01
N GLY A 84 -4.30 -16.29 -1.96
CA GLY A 84 -4.89 -15.05 -1.44
C GLY A 84 -4.75 -13.88 -2.43
N CYS A 85 -5.76 -13.00 -2.46
CA CYS A 85 -5.82 -11.87 -3.41
C CYS A 85 -4.82 -10.74 -3.13
N ARG A 86 -4.20 -10.66 -1.94
CA ARG A 86 -3.34 -9.52 -1.55
C ARG A 86 -2.24 -9.22 -2.57
N GLN A 87 -1.47 -10.21 -3.00
CA GLN A 87 -0.34 -10.00 -3.91
C GLN A 87 -0.81 -9.55 -5.30
N GLN A 88 -1.75 -10.27 -5.90
CA GLN A 88 -2.29 -9.96 -7.22
C GLN A 88 -3.01 -8.60 -7.24
N PHE A 89 -3.75 -8.27 -6.17
CA PHE A 89 -4.45 -7.00 -6.06
C PHE A 89 -3.46 -5.83 -5.86
N LEU A 90 -2.39 -6.04 -5.10
CA LEU A 90 -1.31 -5.05 -4.96
C LEU A 90 -0.58 -4.82 -6.29
N GLU A 91 -0.28 -5.88 -7.05
CA GLU A 91 0.31 -5.77 -8.38
C GLU A 91 -0.62 -5.05 -9.37
N PHE A 92 -1.91 -5.37 -9.34
CA PHE A 92 -2.93 -4.70 -10.13
C PHE A 92 -2.96 -3.18 -9.84
N ARG A 93 -2.92 -2.79 -8.56
CA ARG A 93 -2.87 -1.37 -8.17
C ARG A 93 -1.53 -0.70 -8.47
N ARG A 94 -0.42 -1.43 -8.55
CA ARG A 94 0.90 -0.87 -8.90
C ARG A 94 1.02 -0.58 -10.40
N ARG A 95 0.30 -1.33 -11.25
CA ARG A 95 0.30 -1.14 -12.70
C ARG A 95 -0.63 -0.01 -13.19
N ARG A 96 -1.50 0.53 -12.32
CA ARG A 96 -2.37 1.68 -12.60
C ARG A 96 -1.81 2.95 -11.95
#